data_AF-A0A2V8E1J2-F1
#
_entry.id   AF-A0A2V8E1J2-F1
#
_cell.length_a   1.000
_cell.length_b   1.000
_cell.length_c   1.000
_cell.angle_alpha   90.00
_cell.angle_beta   90.00
_cell.angle_gamma   90.00
#
_symmetry.space_group_name_H-M   'P 1'
#
loop_
_entity.id
_entity.type
_entity.pdbx_description
1 polymer ?
#
loop_
_entity_poly.entity_id
_entity_poly.type
_entity_poly.pdbx_seq_one_letter_code
_entity_poly.pdbx_strand_id
1 'polypeptide(L)'
;FVDTLRRYVASLPRQQTGWLTGARDPIVGKSLGLLEPTMTYLTRWRLQLAVRSLEKTSRGVADIAAEVGYESEAAFSRAFKREFGQPPGRYRSDRRN
;
A
#
# COMPACT_ATOMS: atom_id res chain seq x y z
N PHE A 1 4.50 8.89 -7.19
CA PHE A 1 3.52 8.58 -8.25
C PHE A 1 2.09 8.94 -7.84
N VAL A 2 1.55 8.40 -6.74
CA VAL A 2 0.20 8.75 -6.23
C VAL A 2 0.04 10.23 -5.88
N ASP A 3 1.05 10.83 -5.22
CA ASP A 3 1.03 12.27 -4.87
C ASP A 3 1.05 13.18 -6.12
N THR A 4 1.72 12.72 -7.18
CA THR A 4 1.82 13.41 -8.47
C THR A 4 0.46 13.47 -9.17
N LEU A 5 -0.29 12.36 -9.19
CA LEU A 5 -1.63 12.31 -9.76
C LEU A 5 -2.63 13.16 -8.95
N ARG A 6 -2.54 13.14 -7.61
CA ARG A 6 -3.38 13.99 -6.76
C ARG A 6 -3.15 15.48 -7.00
N ARG A 7 -1.89 15.91 -7.13
CA ARG A 7 -1.54 17.32 -7.41
C ARG A 7 -1.97 17.75 -8.81
N TYR A 8 -1.83 16.89 -9.80
CA TYR A 8 -2.22 17.18 -11.18
C TYR A 8 -3.73 17.42 -11.30
N VAL A 9 -4.55 16.53 -10.74
CA VAL A 9 -6.02 16.67 -10.75
C VAL A 9 -6.48 17.90 -9.97
N ALA A 10 -5.82 18.22 -8.86
CA ALA A 10 -6.14 19.42 -8.07
C ALA A 10 -5.71 20.75 -8.73
N SER A 11 -4.78 20.69 -9.70
CA SER A 11 -4.28 21.86 -10.41
C SER A 11 -5.10 22.24 -11.66
N LEU A 12 -6.12 21.46 -12.00
CA LEU A 12 -6.95 21.73 -13.18
C LEU A 12 -7.93 22.90 -12.91
N PRO A 13 -7.99 23.90 -13.81
CA PRO A 13 -8.90 25.04 -13.67
C PRO A 13 -10.36 24.63 -13.80
N ARG A 14 -11.24 25.22 -12.99
CA ARG A 14 -12.68 24.92 -12.91
C ARG A 14 -13.52 25.30 -14.15
N GLN A 15 -12.92 25.85 -15.22
CA GLN A 15 -13.65 26.54 -16.29
C GLN A 15 -13.50 25.95 -17.70
N GLN A 16 -13.07 24.69 -17.85
CA GLN A 16 -13.06 24.01 -19.15
C GLN A 16 -13.77 22.64 -19.07
N THR A 17 -15.07 22.68 -18.81
CA THR A 17 -15.94 21.50 -18.80
C THR A 17 -16.70 21.42 -20.13
N GLY A 18 -15.95 21.19 -21.22
CA GLY A 18 -16.50 20.93 -22.55
C GLY A 18 -16.06 19.59 -23.16
N TRP A 19 -14.99 18.97 -22.65
CA TRP A 19 -14.39 17.76 -23.20
C TRP A 19 -14.80 16.45 -22.47
N LEU A 20 -15.59 16.55 -21.39
CA LEU A 20 -16.11 15.40 -20.64
C LEU A 20 -17.47 14.89 -21.15
N THR A 21 -18.10 15.59 -22.11
CA THR A 21 -19.41 15.20 -22.64
C THR A 21 -19.30 14.28 -23.86
N GLY A 22 -18.20 14.35 -24.63
CA GLY A 22 -17.98 13.56 -25.84
C GLY A 22 -17.10 12.32 -25.66
N ALA A 23 -16.27 12.28 -24.62
CA ALA A 23 -15.37 11.16 -24.35
C ALA A 23 -15.99 10.25 -23.29
N ARG A 24 -16.70 9.21 -23.74
CA ARG A 24 -16.63 7.90 -23.09
C ARG A 24 -15.16 7.50 -23.06
N ASP A 25 -14.40 8.03 -22.10
CA ASP A 25 -12.95 7.86 -22.08
C ASP A 25 -12.60 6.65 -21.20
N PRO A 26 -12.21 5.51 -21.80
CA PRO A 26 -11.77 4.34 -21.04
C PRO A 26 -10.56 4.65 -20.15
N ILE A 27 -9.87 5.78 -20.33
CA ILE A 27 -8.76 6.20 -19.48
C ILE A 27 -9.24 6.56 -18.06
N VAL A 28 -10.40 7.21 -17.88
CA VAL A 28 -10.91 7.55 -16.54
C VAL A 28 -11.45 6.31 -15.84
N GLY A 29 -12.17 5.45 -16.56
CA GLY A 29 -12.65 4.15 -16.06
C GLY A 29 -11.53 3.19 -15.71
N LYS A 30 -10.47 3.13 -16.53
CA LYS A 30 -9.25 2.34 -16.27
C LYS A 30 -8.45 2.93 -15.12
N SER A 31 -8.38 4.25 -14.98
CA SER A 31 -7.66 4.89 -13.86
C SER A 31 -8.35 4.66 -12.52
N LEU A 32 -9.68 4.65 -12.48
CA LEU A 32 -10.44 4.33 -11.27
C LEU A 32 -10.42 2.82 -10.96
N GLY A 33 -10.48 1.97 -11.99
CA GLY A 33 -10.32 0.52 -11.89
C GLY A 33 -8.88 0.04 -11.63
N LEU A 34 -7.87 0.90 -11.82
CA LEU A 34 -6.48 0.65 -11.44
C LEU A 34 -6.22 0.95 -9.96
N LEU A 35 -7.11 1.68 -9.26
CA LEU A 35 -6.96 1.96 -7.83
C LEU A 35 -7.30 0.73 -6.97
N GLU A 36 -8.26 -0.09 -7.36
CA GLU A 36 -8.58 -1.39 -6.73
C GLU A 36 -7.36 -2.34 -6.64
N PRO A 37 -6.61 -2.62 -7.72
CA PRO A 37 -5.38 -3.41 -7.64
C PRO A 37 -4.20 -2.67 -6.98
N THR A 38 -4.22 -1.34 -6.86
CA THR A 38 -3.15 -0.62 -6.13
C THR A 38 -3.15 -0.94 -4.65
N MET A 39 -4.31 -1.14 -4.02
CA MET A 39 -4.37 -1.40 -2.58
C MET A 39 -3.72 -2.73 -2.21
N THR A 40 -3.99 -3.77 -2.99
CA THR A 40 -3.36 -5.09 -2.83
C THR A 40 -1.87 -5.05 -3.13
N TYR A 41 -1.47 -4.38 -4.21
CA TYR A 41 -0.06 -4.22 -4.56
C TYR A 41 0.73 -3.43 -3.49
N LEU A 42 0.17 -2.32 -3.01
CA LEU A 42 0.75 -1.51 -1.93
C LEU A 42 0.82 -2.30 -0.61
N THR A 43 -0.20 -3.10 -0.30
CA THR A 43 -0.20 -3.98 0.88
C THR A 43 0.96 -4.96 0.79
N ARG A 44 1.11 -5.63 -0.36
CA ARG A 44 2.19 -6.59 -0.59
C ARG A 44 3.56 -5.93 -0.50
N TRP A 45 3.73 -4.75 -1.10
CA TRP A 45 4.98 -4.01 -1.03
C TRP A 45 5.35 -3.58 0.40
N ARG A 46 4.37 -3.07 1.18
CA ARG A 46 4.56 -2.73 2.60
C ARG A 46 4.99 -3.94 3.43
N LEU A 47 4.35 -5.09 3.19
CA LEU A 47 4.66 -6.34 3.86
C LEU A 47 6.05 -6.89 3.50
N GLN A 48 6.49 -6.73 2.24
CA GLN A 48 7.86 -7.05 1.82
C GLN A 48 8.92 -6.16 2.51
N LEU A 49 8.63 -4.87 2.68
CA LEU A 49 9.49 -3.98 3.45
C LEU A 49 9.60 -4.44 4.91
N ALA A 50 8.48 -4.88 5.51
CA ALA A 50 8.46 -5.39 6.86
C ALA A 50 9.31 -6.67 7.03
N VAL A 51 9.28 -7.59 6.06
CA VAL A 51 10.16 -8.79 6.06
C VAL A 51 11.63 -8.38 6.15
N ARG A 52 12.08 -7.41 5.34
CA ARG A 52 13.47 -6.95 5.39
C ARG A 52 13.82 -6.36 6.75
N SER A 53 12.92 -5.60 7.36
CA SER A 53 13.11 -5.04 8.70
C SER A 53 13.14 -6.14 9.79
N LEU A 54 12.31 -7.17 9.67
CA LEU A 54 12.28 -8.31 10.58
C LEU A 54 13.57 -9.14 10.55
N GLU A 55 14.19 -9.26 9.37
CA GLU A 55 15.43 -10.01 9.15
C GLU A 55 16.68 -9.22 9.54
N LYS A 56 16.72 -7.93 9.18
CA LYS A 56 17.93 -7.10 9.34
C LYS A 56 18.03 -6.41 10.70
N THR A 57 16.96 -6.37 11.48
CA THR A 57 16.93 -5.60 12.74
C THR A 57 16.34 -6.42 13.88
N SER A 58 16.57 -5.96 15.13
CA SER A 58 15.96 -6.49 16.36
C SER A 58 14.77 -5.65 16.86
N ARG A 59 14.27 -4.70 16.06
CA ARG A 59 13.20 -3.76 16.45
C ARG A 59 11.89 -4.46 16.81
N GLY A 60 11.06 -3.84 17.63
CA GLY A 60 9.75 -4.37 18.01
C GLY A 60 8.84 -4.57 16.80
N VAL A 61 7.87 -5.50 16.90
CA VAL A 61 6.89 -5.73 15.83
C VAL A 61 5.99 -4.49 15.66
N ALA A 62 5.59 -3.85 16.76
CA ALA A 62 4.89 -2.56 16.75
C ALA A 62 5.63 -1.48 15.96
N ASP A 63 6.94 -1.31 16.19
CA ASP A 63 7.73 -0.27 15.53
C ASP A 63 7.80 -0.50 14.02
N ILE A 64 7.99 -1.75 13.60
CA ILE A 64 8.00 -2.14 12.19
C ILE A 64 6.63 -1.93 11.55
N ALA A 65 5.55 -2.24 12.28
CA ALA A 65 4.18 -2.00 11.81
C ALA A 65 3.92 -0.51 11.56
N ALA A 66 4.32 0.35 12.48
CA ALA A 66 4.19 1.80 12.33
C ALA A 66 5.02 2.33 11.14
N GLU A 67 6.26 1.87 10.98
CA GLU A 67 7.14 2.26 9.86
C GLU A 67 6.54 1.90 8.49
N VAL A 68 5.94 0.72 8.36
CA VAL A 68 5.36 0.27 7.09
C VAL A 68 3.93 0.77 6.87
N GLY A 69 3.45 1.67 7.74
CA GLY A 69 2.21 2.42 7.57
C GLY A 69 0.95 1.71 8.07
N TYR A 70 1.06 0.85 9.08
CA TYR A 70 -0.08 0.27 9.77
C TYR A 70 -0.36 1.01 11.08
N GLU A 71 -1.63 1.33 11.32
CA GLU A 71 -2.08 2.04 12.51
C GLU A 71 -2.07 1.17 13.78
N SER A 72 -2.02 -0.16 13.63
CA SER A 72 -1.91 -1.08 14.76
C SER A 72 -1.09 -2.31 14.43
N GLU A 73 -0.34 -2.80 15.42
CA GLU A 73 0.39 -4.06 15.34
C GLU A 73 -0.54 -5.24 15.01
N ALA A 74 -1.76 -5.24 15.54
CA ALA A 74 -2.74 -6.28 15.26
C ALA A 74 -3.20 -6.28 13.78
N ALA A 75 -3.44 -5.11 13.19
CA ALA A 75 -3.79 -5.01 11.77
C ALA A 75 -2.64 -5.48 10.86
N PHE A 76 -1.42 -5.08 11.20
CA PHE A 76 -0.21 -5.54 10.54
C PHE A 76 -0.06 -7.06 10.65
N SER A 77 -0.16 -7.62 11.86
CA SER A 77 0.02 -9.06 12.11
C SER A 77 -0.99 -9.91 11.34
N ARG A 78 -2.26 -9.46 11.24
CA ARG A 78 -3.28 -10.13 10.43
C ARG A 78 -2.95 -10.08 8.94
N ALA A 79 -2.54 -8.92 8.43
CA ALA A 79 -2.17 -8.76 7.02
C ALA A 79 -0.91 -9.58 6.67
N PHE A 80 0.08 -9.57 7.55
CA PHE A 80 1.32 -10.33 7.40
C PHE A 80 1.07 -11.84 7.41
N LYS A 81 0.29 -12.35 8.38
CA LYS A 81 -0.09 -13.77 8.43
C LYS A 81 -0.84 -14.20 7.17
N ARG A 82 -1.73 -13.35 6.65
CA ARG A 82 -2.48 -13.65 5.41
C ARG A 82 -1.55 -13.77 4.20
N GLU A 83 -0.52 -12.94 4.10
CA GLU A 83 0.43 -12.94 2.97
C GLU A 83 1.51 -14.03 3.09
N PHE A 84 2.02 -14.30 4.31
CA PHE A 84 3.20 -15.14 4.54
C PHE A 84 2.93 -16.42 5.33
N GLY A 85 1.67 -16.73 5.65
CA GLY A 85 1.25 -17.94 6.36
C GLY A 85 1.48 -17.93 7.88
N GLN A 86 2.34 -17.04 8.40
CA GLN A 86 2.66 -16.97 9.83
C GLN A 86 2.80 -15.55 10.37
N PRO A 87 2.57 -15.32 11.69
CA PRO A 87 2.75 -14.01 12.31
C PRO A 87 4.22 -13.52 12.26
N PRO A 88 4.46 -12.20 12.24
CA PRO A 88 5.78 -11.60 12.08
C PRO A 88 6.78 -11.99 13.18
N GLY A 89 6.31 -12.17 14.43
CA GLY A 89 7.16 -12.62 15.54
C GLY A 89 7.70 -14.04 15.32
N ARG A 90 6.82 -14.97 14.93
CA ARG A 90 7.22 -16.36 14.60
C ARG A 90 8.13 -16.39 13.37
N TYR A 91 7.79 -15.61 12.34
CA TYR A 91 8.62 -15.45 11.16
C TYR A 91 10.05 -15.04 11.49
N ARG A 92 10.23 -14.10 12.43
CA ARG A 92 11.57 -13.69 12.87
C ARG A 92 12.31 -14.80 13.60
N SER A 93 11.64 -15.50 14.52
CA SER A 93 12.26 -16.59 15.28
C SER A 93 12.76 -17.71 14.37
N ASP A 94 11.95 -18.12 13.40
CA ASP A 94 12.30 -19.19 12.45
C ASP A 94 13.53 -18.85 11.59
N ARG A 95 13.79 -17.57 11.31
CA ARG A 95 14.96 -17.13 10.51
C ARG A 95 16.20 -16.81 11.34
N ARG A 96 16.09 -16.81 12.67
CA ARG A 96 17.21 -16.65 13.60
C ARG A 96 17.79 -17.97 14.08
N ASN A 97 17.02 -19.05 13.96
CA ASN A 97 17.45 -20.43 14.18
C ASN A 97 18.10 -21.00 12.91
#